data_AF-A0AA95FGJ5-F1
#
_entry.id   AF-A0AA95FGJ5-F1
#
_cell.length_a   1.000
_cell.length_b   1.000
_cell.length_c   1.000
_cell.angle_alpha   90.00
_cell.angle_beta   90.00
_cell.angle_gamma   90.00
#
_symmetry.space_group_name_H-M   'P 1'
#
loop_
_entity.id
_entity.type
_entity.pdbx_description
1 polymer ?
#
loop_
_entity_poly.entity_id
_entity_poly.type
_entity_poly.pdbx_seq_one_letter_code
_entity_poly.pdbx_strand_id
1 'polypeptide(L)'
;MNYNQAQQRVQDLKRFYRSILWFGIVAFIIYFDDIFEKGIFNISQWNGSIILAIWGIILTVKAVKLFLLNSDWERNMLEKEMRKSKEPVNFKNQ
;
A
#
# COMPACT_ATOMS: atom_id res chain seq x y z
N MET A 1 -6.41 22.45 10.70
CA MET A 1 -6.78 21.02 10.58
C MET A 1 -7.19 20.75 9.14
N ASN A 2 -6.39 19.97 8.40
CA ASN A 2 -6.62 19.77 6.97
C ASN A 2 -7.57 18.59 6.73
N TYR A 3 -8.88 18.85 6.83
CA TYR A 3 -9.95 17.85 6.61
C TYR A 3 -9.81 17.11 5.27
N ASN A 4 -9.27 17.78 4.24
CA ASN A 4 -9.06 17.19 2.91
C ASN A 4 -8.06 16.04 2.94
N GLN A 5 -7.08 16.07 3.85
CA GLN A 5 -6.07 15.02 3.97
C GLN A 5 -6.66 13.74 4.57
N ALA A 6 -7.55 13.85 5.56
CA ALA A 6 -8.22 12.70 6.14
C ALA A 6 -9.18 12.04 5.14
N GLN A 7 -9.91 12.84 4.36
CA GLN A 7 -10.80 12.37 3.28
C GLN A 7 -10.03 11.61 2.19
N GLN A 8 -8.89 12.14 1.73
CA GLN A 8 -8.03 11.45 0.75
C GLN A 8 -7.53 10.10 1.28
N ARG A 9 -7.12 10.02 2.55
CA ARG A 9 -6.67 8.76 3.17
C ARG A 9 -7.75 7.68 3.16
N VAL A 10 -8.98 8.03 3.53
CA VAL A 10 -10.11 7.09 3.52
C VAL A 10 -10.41 6.63 2.09
N GLN A 11 -10.33 7.53 1.12
CA GLN A 11 -10.56 7.21 -0.28
C GLN A 11 -9.48 6.26 -0.84
N ASP A 12 -8.21 6.48 -0.52
CA ASP A 12 -7.10 5.61 -0.92
C ASP A 12 -7.18 4.24 -0.25
N LEU A 13 -7.53 4.19 1.04
CA LEU A 13 -7.77 2.94 1.75
C LEU A 13 -8.93 2.15 1.14
N LYS A 14 -10.03 2.83 0.79
CA LYS A 14 -11.19 2.20 0.12
C LYS A 14 -10.83 1.64 -1.26
N ARG A 15 -10.00 2.36 -2.02
CA ARG A 15 -9.48 1.87 -3.32
C ARG A 15 -8.55 0.67 -3.15
N PHE A 16 -7.67 0.71 -2.15
CA PHE A 16 -6.77 -0.40 -1.84
C PHE A 16 -7.56 -1.65 -1.43
N TYR A 17 -8.56 -1.52 -0.56
CA TYR A 17 -9.40 -2.63 -0.13
C TYR A 17 -10.16 -3.28 -1.29
N ARG A 18 -10.64 -2.46 -2.25
CA ARG A 18 -11.24 -2.97 -3.49
C ARG A 18 -10.25 -3.78 -4.33
N SER A 19 -8.98 -3.38 -4.36
CA SER A 19 -7.92 -4.12 -5.06
C SER A 19 -7.61 -5.46 -4.38
N ILE A 20 -7.58 -5.50 -3.05
CA ILE A 20 -7.42 -6.75 -2.28
C ILE A 20 -8.60 -7.69 -2.51
N LEU A 21 -9.83 -7.16 -2.48
CA LEU A 21 -11.03 -7.96 -2.74
C LEU A 21 -10.98 -8.62 -4.11
N TRP A 22 -10.64 -7.87 -5.15
CA TRP A 22 -10.50 -8.42 -6.49
C TRP A 22 -9.38 -9.47 -6.58
N PHE A 23 -8.24 -9.21 -5.94
CA PHE A 23 -7.16 -10.20 -5.84
C PHE A 23 -7.64 -11.49 -5.16
N GLY A 24 -8.34 -11.39 -4.04
CA GLY A 24 -8.88 -12.53 -3.31
C GLY A 24 -9.87 -13.35 -4.14
N ILE A 25 -10.75 -12.70 -4.90
CA ILE A 25 -11.70 -13.38 -5.80
C ILE A 25 -10.94 -14.12 -6.91
N VAL A 26 -9.99 -13.47 -7.57
CA VAL A 26 -9.22 -14.06 -8.67
C VAL A 26 -8.35 -15.23 -8.16
N ALA A 27 -7.68 -15.05 -7.02
CA ALA A 27 -6.91 -16.11 -6.38
C ALA A 27 -7.81 -17.29 -6.00
N PHE A 28 -8.97 -17.02 -5.40
CA PHE A 28 -9.93 -18.05 -5.04
C PHE A 28 -10.35 -18.87 -6.26
N ILE A 29 -10.76 -18.23 -7.36
CA ILE A 29 -11.16 -18.94 -8.59
C ILE A 29 -10.03 -19.84 -9.10
N ILE A 30 -8.79 -19.33 -9.15
CA ILE A 30 -7.64 -20.09 -9.65
C ILE A 30 -7.30 -21.29 -8.76
N TYR A 31 -7.39 -21.14 -7.43
CA TYR A 31 -7.10 -22.23 -6.49
C TYR A 31 -8.28 -23.18 -6.26
N PHE A 32 -9.51 -22.74 -6.52
CA PHE A 32 -10.71 -23.53 -6.28
C PHE A 32 -10.75 -24.79 -7.16
N ASP A 33 -10.41 -24.67 -8.44
CA ASP A 33 -10.36 -25.81 -9.38
C ASP A 33 -9.29 -26.83 -8.96
N ASP A 34 -8.11 -26.37 -8.52
CA ASP A 34 -7.00 -27.25 -8.14
C ASP A 34 -7.28 -27.99 -6.80
N ILE A 35 -7.99 -27.36 -5.87
CA ILE A 35 -8.39 -27.96 -4.58
C ILE A 35 -9.46 -29.04 -4.77
N PHE A 36 -10.46 -28.83 -5.62
CA PHE A 36 -11.58 -29.77 -5.78
C PHE A 36 -11.23 -30.98 -6.66
N GLU A 37 -10.35 -30.83 -7.65
CA GLU A 37 -10.14 -31.88 -8.65
C GLU A 37 -8.95 -32.81 -8.31
N LYS A 38 -7.94 -32.36 -7.56
CA LYS A 38 -6.68 -33.12 -7.40
C LYS A 38 -6.24 -33.42 -5.98
N GLY A 39 -6.79 -32.78 -4.93
CA GLY A 39 -6.43 -33.03 -3.53
C GLY A 39 -4.93 -32.85 -3.19
N ILE A 40 -4.14 -32.38 -4.16
CA ILE A 40 -2.69 -32.25 -4.12
C ILE A 40 -2.40 -30.91 -4.78
N PHE A 41 -1.73 -30.00 -4.05
CA PHE A 41 -1.18 -28.74 -4.58
C PHE A 41 -0.12 -29.07 -5.64
N ASN A 42 -0.56 -29.37 -6.86
CA ASN A 42 0.34 -29.55 -7.97
C ASN A 42 0.74 -28.17 -8.48
N ILE A 43 1.87 -27.69 -7.96
CA ILE A 43 2.56 -26.44 -8.33
C ILE A 43 2.95 -26.41 -9.83
N SER A 44 2.54 -27.41 -10.62
CA SER A 44 2.78 -27.54 -12.06
C SER A 44 2.07 -26.47 -12.91
N GLN A 45 1.13 -25.69 -12.36
CA GLN A 45 0.41 -24.61 -13.08
C GLN A 45 1.23 -23.28 -13.19
N TRP A 46 2.49 -23.39 -13.62
CA TRP A 46 3.52 -22.34 -13.54
C TRP A 46 3.14 -20.97 -14.15
N ASN A 47 2.25 -20.90 -15.13
CA ASN A 47 1.91 -19.64 -15.78
C ASN A 47 0.85 -18.80 -15.01
N GLY A 48 -0.14 -19.45 -14.39
CA GLY A 48 -1.20 -18.76 -13.63
C GLY A 48 -0.76 -18.31 -12.24
N SER A 49 0.16 -19.05 -11.62
CA SER A 49 0.67 -18.71 -10.28
C SER A 49 1.61 -17.49 -10.29
N ILE A 50 2.34 -17.24 -11.38
CA ILE A 50 3.35 -16.18 -11.42
C ILE A 50 2.71 -14.79 -11.49
N ILE A 51 1.60 -14.64 -12.21
CA ILE A 51 0.88 -13.36 -12.29
C ILE A 51 0.28 -13.01 -10.93
N LEU A 52 -0.28 -14.00 -10.22
CA LEU A 52 -0.78 -13.84 -8.86
C LEU A 52 0.33 -13.48 -7.88
N ALA A 53 1.50 -14.11 -7.99
CA ALA A 53 2.65 -13.80 -7.13
C ALA A 53 3.12 -12.35 -7.31
N ILE A 54 3.30 -11.91 -8.56
CA ILE A 54 3.69 -10.51 -8.87
C ILE A 54 2.63 -9.54 -8.36
N TRP A 55 1.35 -9.83 -8.61
CA TRP A 55 0.25 -8.96 -8.18
C TRP A 55 0.13 -8.89 -6.66
N GLY A 56 0.38 -10.01 -5.96
CA GLY A 56 0.46 -10.08 -4.50
C GLY A 56 1.63 -9.29 -3.92
N ILE A 57 2.81 -9.34 -4.55
CA ILE A 57 3.97 -8.51 -4.14
C ILE A 57 3.62 -7.01 -4.28
N ILE A 58 3.02 -6.61 -5.39
CA ILE A 58 2.59 -5.22 -5.61
C ILE A 58 1.60 -4.76 -4.53
N LEU A 59 0.63 -5.61 -4.17
CA LEU A 59 -0.31 -5.31 -3.09
C LEU A 59 0.37 -5.20 -1.72
N THR A 60 1.35 -6.05 -1.44
CA THR A 60 2.12 -6.03 -0.19
C THR A 60 2.93 -4.74 -0.07
N VAL A 61 3.63 -4.33 -1.13
CA VAL A 61 4.36 -3.05 -1.16
C VAL A 61 3.40 -1.88 -0.97
N LYS A 62 2.22 -1.92 -1.61
CA LYS A 62 1.18 -0.90 -1.41
C LYS A 62 0.67 -0.87 0.03
N ALA A 63 0.48 -2.02 0.68
CA ALA A 63 0.08 -2.10 2.08
C ALA A 63 1.13 -1.44 2.98
N VAL A 64 2.40 -1.84 2.85
CA VAL A 64 3.50 -1.25 3.63
C VAL A 64 3.56 0.26 3.43
N LYS A 65 3.40 0.73 2.19
CA LYS A 65 3.38 2.17 1.91
C LYS A 65 2.20 2.89 2.56
N LEU A 66 1.00 2.30 2.48
CA LEU A 66 -0.24 2.89 2.99
C LEU A 66 -0.28 2.92 4.52
N PHE A 67 0.22 1.87 5.18
CA PHE A 67 0.13 1.69 6.63
C PHE A 67 1.38 2.15 7.40
N LEU A 68 2.59 1.88 6.91
CA LEU A 68 3.84 2.13 7.66
C LEU A 68 4.54 3.42 7.22
N LEU A 69 4.68 3.66 5.92
CA LEU A 69 5.39 4.84 5.43
C LEU A 69 4.55 6.11 5.61
N ASN A 70 3.23 6.05 5.48
CA ASN A 70 2.45 7.28 5.34
C ASN A 70 2.34 8.14 6.62
N SER A 71 2.35 7.58 7.84
CA SER A 71 2.29 8.40 9.06
C SER A 71 3.64 8.99 9.44
N ASP A 72 4.69 8.16 9.44
CA ASP A 72 6.01 8.55 9.93
C ASP A 72 6.80 9.32 8.88
N TRP A 73 6.72 8.95 7.59
CA TRP A 73 7.41 9.69 6.53
C TRP A 73 6.82 11.10 6.35
N GLU A 74 5.49 11.22 6.40
CA GLU A 74 4.80 12.50 6.18
C GLU A 74 5.08 13.47 7.33
N ARG A 75 5.11 12.97 8.58
CA ARG A 75 5.50 13.76 9.75
C ARG A 75 6.98 14.16 9.72
N ASN A 76 7.87 13.24 9.32
CA ASN A 76 9.30 13.53 9.19
C ASN A 76 9.60 14.54 8.07
N MET A 77 8.88 14.50 6.95
CA MET A 77 9.05 15.50 5.89
C MET A 77 8.48 16.86 6.30
N LEU A 78 7.33 16.90 6.96
CA LEU A 78 6.79 18.15 7.51
C LEU A 78 7.77 18.79 8.49
N GLU A 79 8.37 18.01 9.38
CA GLU A 79 9.36 18.51 10.35
C GLU A 79 10.64 19.01 9.66
N LYS A 80 11.11 18.32 8.62
CA LYS A 80 12.26 18.77 7.81
C LYS A 80 11.98 20.09 7.10
N GLU A 81 10.82 20.24 6.47
CA GLU A 81 10.42 21.48 5.81
C GLU A 81 10.19 22.61 6.82
N MET A 82 9.54 22.35 7.96
CA MET A 82 9.38 23.34 9.02
C MET A 82 10.71 23.78 9.63
N ARG A 83 11.70 22.89 9.74
CA ARG A 83 13.06 23.25 10.20
C ARG A 83 13.82 24.08 9.18
N LYS A 84 13.68 23.83 7.88
CA LYS A 84 14.25 24.67 6.82
C LYS A 84 13.63 26.06 6.78
N SER A 85 12.33 26.17 7.01
CA SER A 85 11.64 27.46 7.13
C SER A 85 11.96 28.22 8.43
N LYS A 86 12.59 27.56 9.40
CA LYS A 86 13.06 28.14 10.67
C LYS A 86 14.56 28.39 10.66
N GLU A 87 15.14 28.81 9.54
CA GLU A 87 16.41 29.52 9.62
C GLU A 87 16.22 30.72 10.56
N PRO A 88 17.07 30.88 11.58
CA PRO A 88 16.92 31.98 12.53
C PRO A 88 17.04 33.28 11.72
N VAL A 89 15.95 34.05 11.66
CA VAL A 89 16.01 35.44 11.22
C VAL A 89 17.03 36.11 12.12
N ASN A 90 18.24 36.30 11.60
CA ASN A 90 19.29 37.00 12.30
C ASN A 90 18.87 38.46 12.32
N PHE A 91 18.14 38.85 13.36
CA PHE A 91 17.92 40.25 13.72
C PHE A 91 19.29 40.81 14.09
N LYS A 92 20.08 41.15 13.07
CA LYS A 92 21.31 41.91 13.26
C LYS A 92 20.84 43.28 13.73
N ASN A 93 20.93 43.47 15.04
CA ASN A 93 20.52 44.68 15.72
C ASN A 93 21.24 45.89 15.09
N GLN A 94 20.43 46.94 14.99
CA GLN A 94 20.69 48.32 14.61
C GLN A 94 21.99 48.91 15.15
#